data_AF-A0AA41MJR3-F1
#
_entry.id   AF-A0AA41MJR3-F1
#
_cell.length_a   1.000
_cell.length_b   1.000
_cell.length_c   1.000
_cell.angle_alpha   90.00
_cell.angle_beta   90.00
_cell.angle_gamma   90.00
#
_symmetry.space_group_name_H-M   'P 1'
#
loop_
_entity.id
_entity.type
_entity.pdbx_description
1 polymer ?
#
loop_
_entity_poly.entity_id
_entity_poly.type
_entity_poly.pdbx_seq_one_letter_code
_entity_poly.pdbx_strand_id
1 'polypeptide(L)'
;MMSALLYFTIPHTVRCPTWFLLAPPPHTPISRRATQRRRAVPAAPAAPPAAEAAALWASGIRAAAMAAQKINEGLEHLAKAEKYLFHAAKAYEQAGMMLKEMQKLPEAVQLIEKASMMYLENGTPDTAAMALERAGKLIENVDPEKAVQLYQQTANVFENEERLRQAVELLGKASRLLVRGRRFDEAAISIQKEKNIYKEIENYPTCYKKTIAQVLVHLHRNDYVAAERCVRESYSIPGFNGSEDCAALEQLLEGYDQQDQDQVSEVCNSPLFKYMDNDYAKLGLSLVVPGGGIKKKSPATPQAKPEGVSAAAAEEEEDEYSGGLC
;
A
#
# COMPACT_ATOMS: atom_id res chain seq x y z
N MET A 1 -30.51 13.11 -21.64
CA MET A 1 -30.63 14.00 -20.46
C MET A 1 -29.25 14.03 -19.80
N MET A 2 -28.54 15.15 -19.97
CA MET A 2 -27.10 15.27 -19.70
C MET A 2 -26.80 15.69 -18.25
N SER A 3 -25.58 15.30 -17.85
CA SER A 3 -24.84 15.44 -16.60
C SER A 3 -24.88 16.78 -15.86
N ALA A 4 -24.71 16.71 -14.54
CA ALA A 4 -24.25 17.81 -13.69
C ALA A 4 -22.96 17.39 -12.95
N LEU A 5 -21.82 17.87 -13.46
CA LEU A 5 -20.52 17.92 -12.79
C LEU A 5 -20.22 19.41 -12.56
N LEU A 6 -20.15 19.84 -11.30
CA LEU A 6 -19.80 21.20 -10.93
C LEU A 6 -18.28 21.30 -10.78
N TYR A 7 -17.64 21.82 -11.83
CA TYR A 7 -16.28 22.32 -11.83
C TYR A 7 -16.22 23.70 -11.17
N PHE A 8 -15.25 23.88 -10.26
CA PHE A 8 -14.85 25.15 -9.69
C PHE A 8 -13.91 25.85 -10.68
N THR A 9 -14.37 26.93 -11.32
CA THR A 9 -13.55 27.75 -12.22
C THR A 9 -13.67 29.22 -11.83
N ILE A 10 -12.52 29.82 -11.58
CA ILE A 10 -12.30 31.24 -11.27
C ILE A 10 -12.72 32.11 -12.47
N PRO A 11 -13.45 33.23 -12.29
CA PRO A 11 -13.52 34.27 -13.30
C PRO A 11 -12.81 35.55 -12.84
N HIS A 12 -11.66 35.81 -13.47
CA HIS A 12 -11.18 37.17 -13.73
C HIS A 12 -12.13 37.83 -14.73
N THR A 13 -12.65 39.02 -14.43
CA THR A 13 -12.82 40.20 -15.33
C THR A 13 -13.77 41.21 -14.71
N VAL A 14 -13.22 42.32 -14.20
CA VAL A 14 -14.02 43.47 -13.75
C VAL A 14 -14.33 44.35 -14.96
N ARG A 15 -15.63 44.52 -15.18
CA ARG A 15 -16.28 45.41 -16.16
C ARG A 15 -16.45 46.81 -15.54
N CYS A 16 -16.22 47.86 -16.33
CA CYS A 16 -16.49 49.27 -15.98
C CYS A 16 -17.95 49.53 -15.53
N PRO A 17 -18.23 50.53 -14.68
CA PRO A 17 -19.58 51.04 -14.47
C PRO A 17 -19.80 52.44 -15.07
N THR A 18 -20.84 52.55 -15.91
CA THR A 18 -21.55 53.76 -16.34
C THR A 18 -22.66 54.08 -15.33
N TRP A 19 -22.81 55.34 -14.90
CA TRP A 19 -23.88 55.80 -14.01
C TRP A 19 -24.98 56.57 -14.75
N PHE A 20 -26.21 56.42 -14.25
CA PHE A 20 -27.52 56.83 -14.81
C PHE A 20 -28.04 58.16 -14.20
N LEU A 21 -28.82 58.94 -14.96
CA LEU A 21 -29.49 60.21 -14.58
C LEU A 21 -30.81 60.00 -13.80
N LEU A 22 -31.19 60.99 -12.96
CA LEU A 22 -32.59 61.23 -12.53
C LEU A 22 -32.89 62.74 -12.35
N ALA A 23 -34.14 63.14 -12.61
CA ALA A 23 -34.68 64.51 -12.78
C ALA A 23 -35.44 65.09 -11.54
N PRO A 24 -35.83 66.41 -11.50
CA PRO A 24 -36.32 67.16 -10.31
C PRO A 24 -37.81 67.63 -10.36
N PRO A 25 -38.37 68.22 -9.27
CA PRO A 25 -39.36 69.33 -9.37
C PRO A 25 -39.30 70.39 -8.19
N PRO A 26 -40.27 71.30 -7.93
CA PRO A 26 -40.41 72.65 -8.54
C PRO A 26 -40.63 73.89 -7.60
N HIS A 27 -40.32 75.09 -8.14
CA HIS A 27 -40.78 76.50 -7.99
C HIS A 27 -41.52 77.11 -6.76
N THR A 28 -41.10 78.34 -6.36
CA THR A 28 -41.90 79.61 -6.32
C THR A 28 -41.00 80.85 -5.99
N PRO A 29 -41.43 82.12 -6.24
CA PRO A 29 -40.56 83.17 -6.83
C PRO A 29 -40.37 84.46 -5.99
N ILE A 30 -39.25 85.18 -6.14
CA ILE A 30 -39.09 86.60 -5.75
C ILE A 30 -38.28 87.39 -6.80
N SER A 31 -38.71 88.63 -6.98
CA SER A 31 -38.49 89.60 -8.06
C SER A 31 -37.10 90.24 -8.19
N ARG A 32 -36.64 90.30 -9.46
CA ARG A 32 -35.82 91.30 -10.19
C ARG A 32 -34.82 92.19 -9.41
N ARG A 33 -33.53 92.03 -9.73
CA ARG A 33 -32.67 93.07 -10.33
C ARG A 33 -31.45 92.43 -11.01
N ALA A 34 -31.13 92.94 -12.19
CA ALA A 34 -30.21 92.36 -13.15
C ALA A 34 -28.74 92.44 -12.70
N THR A 35 -28.02 91.32 -12.79
CA THR A 35 -26.59 91.32 -13.09
C THR A 35 -26.25 90.00 -13.77
N GLN A 36 -25.96 90.06 -15.07
CA GLN A 36 -25.50 88.93 -15.86
C GLN A 36 -24.15 88.43 -15.32
N ARG A 37 -24.16 87.33 -14.57
CA ARG A 37 -22.98 86.46 -14.40
C ARG A 37 -23.36 85.07 -14.86
N ARG A 38 -22.98 84.72 -16.10
CA ARG A 38 -23.00 83.34 -16.59
C ARG A 38 -22.09 82.51 -15.69
N ARG A 39 -22.66 81.68 -14.80
CA ARG A 39 -21.93 80.59 -14.16
C ARG A 39 -21.69 79.51 -15.22
N ALA A 40 -20.42 79.20 -15.45
CA ALA A 40 -20.01 78.11 -16.33
C ALA A 40 -20.50 76.77 -15.77
N VAL A 41 -20.98 75.90 -16.68
CA VAL A 41 -21.19 74.47 -16.41
C VAL A 41 -19.83 73.87 -16.06
N PRO A 42 -19.65 73.12 -14.95
CA PRO A 42 -18.40 72.41 -14.71
C PRO A 42 -18.24 71.33 -15.78
N ALA A 43 -17.14 71.44 -16.54
CA ALA A 43 -16.75 70.49 -17.57
C ALA A 43 -16.62 69.08 -16.98
N ALA A 44 -17.04 68.07 -17.74
CA ALA A 44 -16.69 66.68 -17.46
C ALA A 44 -15.18 66.55 -17.23
N PRO A 45 -14.70 65.73 -16.27
CA PRO A 45 -13.27 65.52 -16.10
C PRO A 45 -12.72 64.99 -17.43
N ALA A 46 -11.73 65.71 -17.96
CA ALA A 46 -11.08 65.37 -19.21
C ALA A 46 -10.58 63.92 -19.17
N ALA A 47 -10.87 63.15 -20.22
CA ALA A 47 -10.20 61.88 -20.44
C ALA A 47 -8.68 62.12 -20.38
N PRO A 48 -7.91 61.29 -19.67
CA PRO A 48 -6.47 61.47 -19.60
C PRO A 48 -5.91 61.49 -21.03
N PRO A 49 -4.96 62.38 -21.36
CA PRO A 49 -4.36 62.42 -22.69
C PRO A 49 -3.82 61.03 -23.02
N ALA A 50 -4.03 60.55 -24.26
CA ALA A 50 -3.64 59.21 -24.70
C ALA A 50 -2.17 58.84 -24.35
N ALA A 51 -1.31 59.85 -24.18
CA ALA A 51 0.06 59.72 -23.71
C ALA A 51 0.19 59.20 -22.26
N GLU A 52 -0.67 59.61 -21.31
CA GLU A 52 -0.64 59.13 -19.93
C GLU A 52 -1.14 57.69 -19.81
N ALA A 53 -2.20 57.33 -20.55
CA ALA A 53 -2.68 55.95 -20.62
C ALA A 53 -1.63 55.02 -21.26
N ALA A 54 -0.93 55.48 -22.30
CA ALA A 54 0.19 54.75 -22.91
C ALA A 54 1.38 54.59 -21.96
N ALA A 55 1.70 55.61 -21.15
CA ALA A 55 2.76 55.55 -20.15
C ALA A 55 2.44 54.55 -19.02
N LEU A 56 1.19 54.51 -18.55
CA LEU A 56 0.72 53.53 -17.58
C LEU A 56 0.74 52.11 -18.13
N TRP A 57 0.31 51.91 -19.39
CA TRP A 57 0.37 50.61 -20.06
C TRP A 57 1.81 50.13 -20.26
N ALA A 58 2.71 51.02 -20.71
CA ALA A 58 4.13 50.72 -20.82
C ALA A 58 4.79 50.44 -19.46
N SER A 59 4.36 51.11 -18.39
CA SER A 59 4.80 50.82 -17.02
C SER A 59 4.32 49.46 -16.54
N GLY A 60 3.06 49.09 -16.85
CA GLY A 60 2.51 47.77 -16.55
C GLY A 60 3.25 46.64 -17.28
N ILE A 61 3.61 46.84 -18.55
CA ILE A 61 4.40 45.87 -19.33
C ILE A 61 5.81 45.71 -18.74
N ARG A 62 6.46 46.80 -18.32
CA ARG A 62 7.78 46.73 -17.65
C ARG A 62 7.70 45.98 -16.31
N ALA A 63 6.65 46.24 -15.52
CA ALA A 63 6.44 45.52 -14.26
C ALA A 63 6.19 44.02 -14.49
N ALA A 64 5.41 43.66 -15.51
CA ALA A 64 5.18 42.27 -15.90
C ALA A 64 6.46 41.58 -16.39
N ALA A 65 7.30 42.27 -17.16
CA ALA A 65 8.59 41.74 -17.61
C ALA A 65 9.57 41.49 -16.45
N MET A 66 9.65 42.41 -15.49
CA MET A 66 10.47 42.25 -14.28
C MET A 66 9.97 41.10 -13.38
N ALA A 67 8.65 40.90 -13.29
CA ALA A 67 8.08 39.77 -12.56
C ALA A 67 8.41 38.43 -13.24
N ALA A 68 8.29 38.36 -14.57
CA ALA A 68 8.66 37.17 -15.34
C ALA A 68 10.15 36.82 -15.20
N GLN A 69 11.03 37.81 -15.19
CA GLN A 69 12.46 37.61 -14.96
C GLN A 69 12.76 37.00 -13.58
N LYS A 70 12.16 37.55 -12.51
CA LYS A 70 12.32 37.01 -11.15
C LYS A 70 11.76 35.60 -11.00
N ILE A 71 10.68 35.30 -11.71
CA ILE A 71 10.13 33.93 -11.77
C ILE A 71 11.14 33.01 -12.45
N ASN A 72 11.73 33.39 -13.58
CA ASN A 72 12.74 32.59 -14.28
C ASN A 72 14.00 32.35 -13.43
N GLU A 73 14.50 33.37 -12.74
CA GLU A 73 15.63 33.24 -11.81
C GLU A 73 15.28 32.29 -10.65
N GLY A 74 14.07 32.43 -10.08
CA GLY A 74 13.56 31.50 -9.06
C GLY A 74 13.46 30.05 -9.55
N LEU A 75 13.02 29.84 -10.78
CA LEU A 75 12.95 28.51 -11.42
C LEU A 75 14.36 27.92 -11.62
N GLU A 76 15.35 28.72 -12.01
CA GLU A 76 16.73 28.25 -12.11
C GLU A 76 17.34 27.87 -10.75
N HIS A 77 16.99 28.61 -9.68
CA HIS A 77 17.40 28.27 -8.32
C HIS A 77 16.74 26.98 -7.82
N LEU A 78 15.46 26.78 -8.13
CA LEU A 78 14.73 25.54 -7.83
C LEU A 78 15.32 24.33 -8.60
N ALA A 79 15.56 24.47 -9.91
CA ALA A 79 16.14 23.40 -10.72
C ALA A 79 17.56 23.00 -10.25
N LYS A 80 18.34 23.95 -9.75
CA LYS A 80 19.64 23.66 -9.12
C LYS A 80 19.44 22.87 -7.82
N ALA A 81 18.52 23.30 -6.96
CA ALA A 81 18.22 22.61 -5.70
C ALA A 81 17.75 21.16 -5.91
N GLU A 82 16.86 20.91 -6.86
CA GLU A 82 16.42 19.57 -7.27
C GLU A 82 17.61 18.70 -7.71
N LYS A 83 18.48 19.24 -8.58
CA LYS A 83 19.67 18.52 -9.03
C LYS A 83 20.61 18.15 -7.86
N TYR A 84 20.76 19.00 -6.86
CA TYR A 84 21.57 18.68 -5.67
C TYR A 84 20.95 17.55 -4.83
N LEU A 85 19.63 17.50 -4.68
CA LEU A 85 18.94 16.44 -3.94
C LEU A 85 19.16 15.07 -4.60
N PHE A 86 19.01 14.99 -5.92
CA PHE A 86 19.23 13.74 -6.65
C PHE A 86 20.69 13.23 -6.52
N HIS A 87 21.67 14.12 -6.67
CA HIS A 87 23.08 13.73 -6.51
C HIS A 87 23.43 13.36 -5.07
N ALA A 88 22.84 14.03 -4.07
CA ALA A 88 22.99 13.66 -2.67
C ALA A 88 22.41 12.26 -2.39
N ALA A 89 21.20 11.97 -2.89
CA ALA A 89 20.59 10.65 -2.79
C ALA A 89 21.47 9.54 -3.40
N LYS A 90 22.06 9.81 -4.58
CA LYS A 90 23.02 8.90 -5.21
C LYS A 90 24.26 8.66 -4.35
N ALA A 91 24.81 9.70 -3.71
CA ALA A 91 25.95 9.55 -2.81
C ALA A 91 25.60 8.68 -1.59
N TYR A 92 24.40 8.84 -1.02
CA TYR A 92 23.89 7.99 0.06
C TYR A 92 23.70 6.52 -0.38
N GLU A 93 23.16 6.28 -1.59
CA GLU A 93 23.07 4.91 -2.13
C GLU A 93 24.47 4.27 -2.27
N GLN A 94 25.46 5.01 -2.78
CA GLN A 94 26.83 4.50 -2.92
C GLN A 94 27.46 4.22 -1.55
N ALA A 95 27.29 5.11 -0.58
CA ALA A 95 27.75 4.87 0.78
C ALA A 95 27.07 3.62 1.41
N GLY A 96 25.78 3.41 1.16
CA GLY A 96 25.07 2.20 1.55
C GLY A 96 25.64 0.93 0.92
N MET A 97 26.03 0.98 -0.37
CA MET A 97 26.67 -0.15 -1.04
C MET A 97 28.06 -0.47 -0.47
N MET A 98 28.85 0.54 -0.10
CA MET A 98 30.13 0.33 0.59
C MET A 98 29.93 -0.33 1.97
N LEU A 99 28.92 0.10 2.74
CA LEU A 99 28.57 -0.54 4.01
C LEU A 99 28.09 -1.99 3.85
N LYS A 100 27.41 -2.31 2.73
CA LYS A 100 27.07 -3.68 2.37
C LYS A 100 28.32 -4.54 2.15
N GLU A 101 29.33 -4.03 1.44
CA GLU A 101 30.62 -4.73 1.26
C GLU A 101 31.36 -4.95 2.58
N MET A 102 31.24 -4.00 3.51
CA MET A 102 31.76 -4.10 4.88
C MET A 102 30.90 -4.99 5.81
N GLN A 103 29.87 -5.66 5.30
CA GLN A 103 28.91 -6.48 6.05
C GLN A 103 28.11 -5.73 7.13
N LYS A 104 28.09 -4.40 7.09
CA LYS A 104 27.31 -3.52 7.98
C LYS A 104 25.92 -3.25 7.41
N LEU A 105 25.16 -4.31 7.23
CA LEU A 105 23.82 -4.28 6.59
C LEU A 105 22.80 -3.33 7.26
N PRO A 106 22.64 -3.27 8.60
CA PRO A 106 21.67 -2.35 9.20
C PRO A 106 22.03 -0.87 9.01
N GLU A 107 23.32 -0.53 9.05
CA GLU A 107 23.80 0.83 8.77
C GLU A 107 23.57 1.20 7.30
N ALA A 108 23.76 0.25 6.37
CA ALA A 108 23.49 0.43 4.95
C ALA A 108 22.02 0.78 4.67
N VAL A 109 21.09 0.07 5.33
CA VAL A 109 19.64 0.33 5.20
C VAL A 109 19.29 1.76 5.61
N GLN A 110 19.84 2.26 6.73
CA GLN A 110 19.56 3.63 7.17
C GLN A 110 20.01 4.69 6.16
N LEU A 111 21.12 4.46 5.46
CA LEU A 111 21.57 5.35 4.39
C LEU A 111 20.65 5.28 3.16
N ILE A 112 20.17 4.08 2.82
CA ILE A 112 19.24 3.91 1.70
C ILE A 112 17.86 4.53 2.01
N GLU A 113 17.37 4.44 3.26
CA GLU A 113 16.15 5.15 3.68
C GLU A 113 16.30 6.67 3.56
N LYS A 114 17.45 7.23 3.93
CA LYS A 114 17.73 8.65 3.70
C LYS A 114 17.76 8.99 2.21
N ALA A 115 18.35 8.13 1.39
CA ALA A 115 18.36 8.30 -0.05
C ALA A 115 16.95 8.27 -0.65
N SER A 116 16.08 7.37 -0.18
CA SER A 116 14.70 7.28 -0.67
C SER A 116 13.87 8.51 -0.33
N MET A 117 14.01 9.06 0.88
CA MET A 117 13.37 10.34 1.25
C MET A 117 13.79 11.47 0.30
N MET A 118 15.09 11.57 0.00
CA MET A 118 15.62 12.56 -0.94
C MET A 118 15.09 12.35 -2.37
N TYR A 119 14.94 11.09 -2.82
CA TYR A 119 14.34 10.78 -4.11
C TYR A 119 12.85 11.12 -4.20
N LEU A 120 12.11 10.98 -3.10
CA LEU A 120 10.70 11.38 -2.99
C LEU A 120 10.57 12.90 -3.04
N GLU A 121 11.40 13.63 -2.29
CA GLU A 121 11.44 15.09 -2.29
C GLU A 121 11.83 15.66 -3.67
N ASN A 122 12.71 14.96 -4.39
CA ASN A 122 13.10 15.31 -5.75
C ASN A 122 12.03 14.98 -6.81
N GLY A 123 10.89 14.38 -6.43
CA GLY A 123 9.83 14.00 -7.38
C GLY A 123 10.19 12.81 -8.26
N THR A 124 11.11 11.95 -7.81
CA THR A 124 11.50 10.69 -8.49
C THR A 124 11.11 9.44 -7.67
N PRO A 125 9.81 9.24 -7.39
CA PRO A 125 9.33 8.22 -6.45
C PRO A 125 9.59 6.77 -6.93
N ASP A 126 9.57 6.48 -8.22
CA ASP A 126 10.08 5.23 -8.83
C ASP A 126 11.46 4.82 -8.32
N THR A 127 12.41 5.76 -8.32
CA THR A 127 13.79 5.48 -7.91
C THR A 127 13.90 5.26 -6.40
N ALA A 128 13.08 5.98 -5.62
CA ALA A 128 12.96 5.78 -4.18
C ALA A 128 12.46 4.37 -3.87
N ALA A 129 11.41 3.93 -4.57
CA ALA A 129 10.81 2.63 -4.37
C ALA A 129 11.78 1.49 -4.73
N MET A 130 12.48 1.60 -5.87
CA MET A 130 13.49 0.61 -6.25
C MET A 130 14.67 0.54 -5.25
N ALA A 131 15.06 1.67 -4.65
CA ALA A 131 16.11 1.70 -3.64
C ALA A 131 15.66 1.01 -2.35
N LEU A 132 14.44 1.29 -1.88
CA LEU A 132 13.85 0.67 -0.70
C LEU A 132 13.61 -0.84 -0.88
N GLU A 133 13.13 -1.28 -2.05
CA GLU A 133 12.97 -2.70 -2.34
C GLU A 133 14.31 -3.45 -2.28
N ARG A 134 15.37 -2.85 -2.85
CA ARG A 134 16.73 -3.39 -2.76
C ARG A 134 17.21 -3.48 -1.31
N ALA A 135 16.94 -2.46 -0.49
CA ALA A 135 17.28 -2.47 0.94
C ALA A 135 16.52 -3.57 1.71
N GLY A 136 15.22 -3.73 1.45
CA GLY A 136 14.38 -4.77 2.04
C GLY A 136 14.98 -6.15 1.82
N LYS A 137 15.31 -6.48 0.56
CA LYS A 137 15.91 -7.77 0.18
C LYS A 137 17.26 -8.04 0.87
N LEU A 138 18.06 -7.01 1.13
CA LEU A 138 19.36 -7.17 1.80
C LEU A 138 19.22 -7.52 3.28
N ILE A 139 18.16 -7.02 3.94
CA ILE A 139 18.00 -7.17 5.38
C ILE A 139 17.07 -8.33 5.78
N GLU A 140 16.37 -8.98 4.84
CA GLU A 140 15.46 -10.12 5.12
C GLU A 140 16.07 -11.21 6.00
N ASN A 141 17.36 -11.53 5.78
CA ASN A 141 18.05 -12.59 6.50
C ASN A 141 18.66 -12.13 7.84
N VAL A 142 18.74 -10.82 8.08
CA VAL A 142 19.37 -10.22 9.28
C VAL A 142 18.30 -9.72 10.24
N ASP A 143 17.37 -8.92 9.73
CA ASP A 143 16.27 -8.33 10.47
C ASP A 143 15.00 -8.35 9.59
N PRO A 144 14.17 -9.41 9.71
CA PRO A 144 12.95 -9.54 8.92
C PRO A 144 11.90 -8.48 9.31
N GLU A 145 11.94 -7.93 10.52
CA GLU A 145 10.97 -6.91 10.94
C GLU A 145 11.23 -5.59 10.22
N LYS A 146 12.51 -5.19 10.12
CA LYS A 146 12.90 -4.03 9.33
C LYS A 146 12.62 -4.23 7.84
N ALA A 147 12.79 -5.44 7.31
CA ALA A 147 12.43 -5.75 5.93
C ALA A 147 10.93 -5.55 5.65
N VAL A 148 10.06 -5.97 6.56
CA VAL A 148 8.61 -5.75 6.46
C VAL A 148 8.29 -4.25 6.39
N GLN A 149 8.89 -3.43 7.26
CA GLN A 149 8.68 -1.98 7.26
C GLN A 149 9.09 -1.36 5.91
N LEU A 150 10.25 -1.73 5.37
CA LEU A 150 10.73 -1.24 4.07
C LEU A 150 9.79 -1.64 2.94
N TYR A 151 9.29 -2.88 2.90
CA TYR A 151 8.34 -3.32 1.88
C TYR A 151 6.99 -2.61 1.99
N GLN A 152 6.48 -2.37 3.20
CA GLN A 152 5.25 -1.60 3.41
C GLN A 152 5.42 -0.13 2.98
N GLN A 153 6.55 0.49 3.33
CA GLN A 153 6.88 1.84 2.86
C GLN A 153 6.93 1.90 1.33
N THR A 154 7.60 0.93 0.71
CA THR A 154 7.71 0.85 -0.76
C THR A 154 6.36 0.62 -1.42
N ALA A 155 5.50 -0.24 -0.84
CA ALA A 155 4.16 -0.47 -1.32
C ALA A 155 3.32 0.82 -1.28
N ASN A 156 3.42 1.60 -0.20
CA ASN A 156 2.73 2.88 -0.09
C ASN A 156 3.21 3.90 -1.14
N VAL A 157 4.51 3.90 -1.50
CA VAL A 157 5.03 4.74 -2.60
C VAL A 157 4.36 4.36 -3.93
N PHE A 158 4.29 3.05 -4.24
CA PHE A 158 3.62 2.58 -5.46
C PHE A 158 2.09 2.78 -5.45
N GLU A 159 1.43 2.70 -4.30
CA GLU A 159 0.01 3.01 -4.17
C GLU A 159 -0.27 4.49 -4.49
N ASN A 160 0.58 5.41 -4.02
CA ASN A 160 0.45 6.84 -4.30
C ASN A 160 0.62 7.18 -5.79
N GLU A 161 1.39 6.38 -6.53
CA GLU A 161 1.56 6.51 -7.98
C GLU A 161 0.51 5.72 -8.79
N GLU A 162 -0.50 5.13 -8.13
CA GLU A 162 -1.53 4.27 -8.75
C GLU A 162 -0.97 2.99 -9.43
N ARG A 163 0.24 2.57 -9.05
CA ARG A 163 0.91 1.35 -9.55
C ARG A 163 0.54 0.13 -8.73
N LEU A 164 -0.76 -0.18 -8.69
CA LEU A 164 -1.36 -1.19 -7.80
C LEU A 164 -0.75 -2.59 -7.92
N ARG A 165 -0.36 -3.02 -9.13
CA ARG A 165 0.26 -4.35 -9.33
C ARG A 165 1.61 -4.50 -8.62
N GLN A 166 2.40 -3.44 -8.55
CA GLN A 166 3.71 -3.47 -7.89
C GLN A 166 3.57 -3.29 -6.39
N ALA A 167 2.64 -2.43 -5.96
CA ALA A 167 2.30 -2.30 -4.54
C ALA A 167 1.91 -3.64 -3.92
N VAL A 168 0.99 -4.38 -4.56
CA VAL A 168 0.50 -5.65 -4.02
C VAL A 168 1.57 -6.76 -4.02
N GLU A 169 2.50 -6.76 -4.98
CA GLU A 169 3.62 -7.69 -4.98
C GLU A 169 4.53 -7.50 -3.74
N LEU A 170 4.80 -6.24 -3.38
CA LEU A 170 5.59 -5.91 -2.21
C LEU A 170 4.84 -6.16 -0.90
N LEU A 171 3.55 -5.88 -0.84
CA LEU A 171 2.70 -6.30 0.28
C LEU A 171 2.73 -7.83 0.44
N GLY A 172 2.70 -8.58 -0.67
CA GLY A 172 2.84 -10.04 -0.64
C GLY A 172 4.17 -10.52 -0.07
N LYS A 173 5.29 -9.81 -0.32
CA LYS A 173 6.59 -10.08 0.34
C LYS A 173 6.49 -9.79 1.85
N ALA A 174 5.91 -8.66 2.24
CA ALA A 174 5.71 -8.30 3.63
C ALA A 174 4.83 -9.31 4.40
N SER A 175 3.68 -9.71 3.84
CA SER A 175 2.77 -10.69 4.46
C SER A 175 3.42 -12.05 4.69
N ARG A 176 4.20 -12.54 3.71
CA ARG A 176 4.96 -13.80 3.86
C ARG A 176 6.01 -13.72 4.96
N LEU A 177 6.71 -12.60 5.07
CA LEU A 177 7.66 -12.35 6.17
C LEU A 177 6.97 -12.27 7.54
N LEU A 178 5.81 -11.61 7.62
CA LEU A 178 5.02 -11.53 8.85
C LEU A 178 4.54 -12.91 9.31
N VAL A 179 4.07 -13.76 8.39
CA VAL A 179 3.71 -15.15 8.69
C VAL A 179 4.92 -15.95 9.16
N ARG A 180 6.06 -15.81 8.51
CA ARG A 180 7.32 -16.46 8.93
C ARG A 180 7.74 -16.05 10.34
N GLY A 181 7.55 -14.78 10.68
CA GLY A 181 7.79 -14.22 12.01
C GLY A 181 6.70 -14.52 13.05
N ARG A 182 5.67 -15.29 12.70
CA ARG A 182 4.50 -15.60 13.55
C ARG A 182 3.75 -14.35 14.07
N ARG A 183 3.86 -13.21 13.39
CA ARG A 183 3.11 -11.97 13.69
C ARG A 183 1.76 -12.01 12.99
N PHE A 184 0.89 -12.89 13.45
CA PHE A 184 -0.36 -13.21 12.76
C PHE A 184 -1.38 -12.08 12.72
N ASP A 185 -1.41 -11.20 13.73
CA ASP A 185 -2.33 -10.05 13.76
C ASP A 185 -2.03 -9.07 12.61
N GLU A 186 -0.76 -8.72 12.45
CA GLU A 186 -0.29 -7.84 11.36
C GLU A 186 -0.35 -8.53 10.00
N ALA A 187 -0.06 -9.84 9.94
CA ALA A 187 -0.20 -10.62 8.72
C ALA A 187 -1.66 -10.60 8.21
N ALA A 188 -2.65 -10.76 9.10
CA ALA A 188 -4.07 -10.73 8.71
C ALA A 188 -4.46 -9.38 8.08
N ILE A 189 -3.98 -8.26 8.66
CA ILE A 189 -4.21 -6.91 8.13
C ILE A 189 -3.54 -6.74 6.76
N SER A 190 -2.28 -7.17 6.65
CA SER A 190 -1.51 -7.07 5.39
C SER A 190 -2.14 -7.88 4.26
N ILE A 191 -2.56 -9.12 4.53
CA ILE A 191 -3.24 -9.97 3.54
C ILE A 191 -4.62 -9.42 3.18
N GLN A 192 -5.36 -8.82 4.12
CA GLN A 192 -6.63 -8.17 3.81
C GLN A 192 -6.42 -6.98 2.86
N LYS A 193 -5.36 -6.18 3.08
CA LYS A 193 -4.99 -5.10 2.16
C LYS A 193 -4.67 -5.65 0.76
N GLU A 194 -3.90 -6.74 0.67
CA GLU A 194 -3.65 -7.42 -0.61
C GLU A 194 -4.93 -7.88 -1.30
N LYS A 195 -5.86 -8.52 -0.56
CA LYS A 195 -7.14 -9.00 -1.10
C LYS A 195 -7.96 -7.86 -1.68
N ASN A 196 -8.00 -6.71 -1.01
CA ASN A 196 -8.71 -5.53 -1.48
C ASN A 196 -8.10 -4.98 -2.78
N ILE A 197 -6.77 -4.85 -2.85
CA ILE A 197 -6.09 -4.37 -4.06
C ILE A 197 -6.28 -5.35 -5.23
N TYR A 198 -6.20 -6.67 -4.99
CA TYR A 198 -6.46 -7.65 -6.06
C TYR A 198 -7.92 -7.64 -6.53
N LYS A 199 -8.87 -7.33 -5.64
CA LYS A 199 -10.28 -7.13 -5.99
C LYS A 199 -10.46 -5.88 -6.87
N GLU A 200 -9.76 -4.80 -6.59
CA GLU A 200 -9.74 -3.58 -7.42
C GLU A 200 -9.10 -3.82 -8.79
N ILE A 201 -8.05 -4.65 -8.86
CA ILE A 201 -7.42 -5.07 -10.13
C ILE A 201 -8.28 -6.09 -10.90
N GLU A 202 -9.36 -6.61 -10.29
CA GLU A 202 -10.23 -7.68 -10.81
C GLU A 202 -9.49 -9.02 -11.04
N ASN A 203 -8.40 -9.26 -10.30
CA ASN A 203 -7.69 -10.54 -10.32
C ASN A 203 -8.31 -11.50 -9.29
N TYR A 204 -9.52 -11.98 -9.59
CA TYR A 204 -10.31 -12.84 -8.71
C TYR A 204 -9.61 -14.16 -8.32
N PRO A 205 -8.95 -14.92 -9.23
CA PRO A 205 -8.27 -16.16 -8.85
C PRO A 205 -7.20 -15.95 -7.77
N THR A 206 -6.53 -14.80 -7.77
CA THR A 206 -5.54 -14.49 -6.74
C THR A 206 -6.23 -14.11 -5.42
N CYS A 207 -7.41 -13.48 -5.45
CA CYS A 207 -8.20 -13.20 -4.25
C CYS A 207 -8.59 -14.49 -3.51
N TYR A 208 -8.87 -15.59 -4.22
CA TYR A 208 -9.21 -16.87 -3.59
C TYR A 208 -8.02 -17.41 -2.79
N LYS A 209 -6.83 -17.38 -3.39
CA LYS A 209 -5.58 -17.75 -2.72
C LYS A 209 -5.29 -16.87 -1.50
N LYS A 210 -5.59 -15.57 -1.57
CA LYS A 210 -5.46 -14.68 -0.39
C LYS A 210 -6.47 -15.03 0.69
N THR A 211 -7.68 -15.44 0.33
CA THR A 211 -8.68 -15.94 1.29
C THR A 211 -8.17 -17.20 2.01
N ILE A 212 -7.56 -18.14 1.27
CA ILE A 212 -6.91 -19.32 1.87
C ILE A 212 -5.84 -18.89 2.88
N ALA A 213 -4.95 -17.97 2.50
CA ALA A 213 -3.91 -17.47 3.38
C ALA A 213 -4.48 -16.79 4.65
N GLN A 214 -5.55 -16.00 4.52
CA GLN A 214 -6.22 -15.37 5.67
C GLN A 214 -6.81 -16.40 6.63
N VAL A 215 -7.52 -17.41 6.11
CA VAL A 215 -8.11 -18.47 6.92
C VAL A 215 -7.03 -19.20 7.69
N LEU A 216 -5.93 -19.60 7.04
CA LEU A 216 -4.80 -20.25 7.72
C LEU A 216 -4.23 -19.37 8.85
N VAL A 217 -4.07 -18.08 8.62
CA VAL A 217 -3.58 -17.14 9.65
C VAL A 217 -4.55 -17.03 10.82
N HIS A 218 -5.86 -16.94 10.58
CA HIS A 218 -6.86 -16.86 11.65
C HIS A 218 -7.00 -18.17 12.44
N LEU A 219 -6.92 -19.32 11.78
CA LEU A 219 -6.93 -20.61 12.47
C LEU A 219 -5.68 -20.81 13.35
N HIS A 220 -4.51 -20.32 12.95
CA HIS A 220 -3.31 -20.29 13.80
C HIS A 220 -3.41 -19.33 14.98
N ARG A 221 -4.26 -18.29 14.89
CA ARG A 221 -4.63 -17.42 16.01
C ARG A 221 -5.66 -18.06 16.95
N ASN A 222 -6.14 -19.27 16.63
CA ASN A 222 -7.28 -19.93 17.27
C ASN A 222 -8.57 -19.08 17.24
N ASP A 223 -8.71 -18.24 16.21
CA ASP A 223 -9.89 -17.40 15.99
C ASP A 223 -10.72 -17.96 14.83
N TYR A 224 -11.53 -18.97 15.16
CA TYR A 224 -12.42 -19.63 14.21
C TYR A 224 -13.46 -18.65 13.63
N VAL A 225 -14.00 -17.76 14.46
CA VAL A 225 -15.04 -16.80 14.06
C VAL A 225 -14.51 -15.83 13.01
N ALA A 226 -13.27 -15.35 13.17
CA ALA A 226 -12.64 -14.53 12.14
C ALA A 226 -12.33 -15.33 10.87
N ALA A 227 -11.88 -16.58 10.98
CA ALA A 227 -11.63 -17.44 9.83
C ALA A 227 -12.90 -17.68 8.99
N GLU A 228 -14.01 -18.04 9.64
CA GLU A 228 -15.31 -18.24 8.99
C GLU A 228 -15.81 -16.94 8.34
N ARG A 229 -15.64 -15.80 9.03
CA ARG A 229 -16.00 -14.49 8.47
C ARG A 229 -15.22 -14.19 7.19
N CYS A 230 -13.93 -14.50 7.13
CA CYS A 230 -13.13 -14.29 5.92
C CYS A 230 -13.68 -15.05 4.71
N VAL A 231 -14.12 -16.30 4.89
CA VAL A 231 -14.76 -17.09 3.82
C VAL A 231 -16.10 -16.47 3.43
N ARG A 232 -16.91 -16.09 4.43
CA ARG A 232 -18.23 -15.49 4.21
C ARG A 232 -18.16 -14.19 3.41
N GLU A 233 -17.20 -13.32 3.72
CA GLU A 233 -16.98 -12.08 2.98
C GLU A 233 -16.54 -12.35 1.53
N SER A 234 -15.78 -13.43 1.32
CA SER A 234 -15.28 -13.83 0.00
C SER A 234 -16.37 -14.40 -0.92
N TYR A 235 -17.54 -14.83 -0.42
CA TYR A 235 -18.69 -15.16 -1.29
C TYR A 235 -19.16 -14.00 -2.18
N SER A 236 -18.88 -12.75 -1.77
CA SER A 236 -19.17 -11.57 -2.59
C SER A 236 -18.22 -11.40 -3.78
N ILE A 237 -17.15 -12.19 -3.86
CA ILE A 237 -16.16 -12.13 -4.93
C ILE A 237 -16.67 -12.97 -6.12
N PRO A 238 -16.73 -12.40 -7.34
CA PRO A 238 -17.18 -13.12 -8.52
C PRO A 238 -16.41 -14.42 -8.72
N GLY A 239 -17.11 -15.55 -8.85
CA GLY A 239 -16.52 -16.86 -9.14
C GLY A 239 -16.01 -17.65 -7.93
N PHE A 240 -15.97 -17.07 -6.72
CA PHE A 240 -15.48 -17.78 -5.53
C PHE A 240 -16.36 -18.96 -5.13
N ASN A 241 -17.68 -18.79 -5.09
CA ASN A 241 -18.63 -19.84 -4.65
C ASN A 241 -18.57 -21.14 -5.50
N GLY A 242 -18.12 -21.05 -6.76
CA GLY A 242 -17.96 -22.20 -7.64
C GLY A 242 -16.51 -22.70 -7.76
N SER A 243 -15.57 -22.13 -7.01
CA SER A 243 -14.16 -22.49 -7.10
C SER A 243 -13.82 -23.66 -6.17
N GLU A 244 -12.78 -24.41 -6.54
CA GLU A 244 -12.23 -25.47 -5.70
C GLU A 244 -11.67 -24.91 -4.38
N ASP A 245 -11.21 -23.65 -4.38
CA ASP A 245 -10.72 -22.97 -3.18
C ASP A 245 -11.83 -22.83 -2.12
N CYS A 246 -13.05 -22.50 -2.53
CA CYS A 246 -14.18 -22.35 -1.61
C CYS A 246 -14.56 -23.69 -0.97
N ALA A 247 -14.72 -24.73 -1.79
CA ALA A 247 -15.03 -26.07 -1.30
C ALA A 247 -13.96 -26.60 -0.33
N ALA A 248 -12.67 -26.37 -0.64
CA ALA A 248 -11.58 -26.78 0.23
C ALA A 248 -11.55 -25.98 1.55
N LEU A 249 -11.90 -24.68 1.52
CA LEU A 249 -11.99 -23.87 2.74
C LEU A 249 -13.18 -24.25 3.62
N GLU A 250 -14.32 -24.59 3.03
CA GLU A 250 -15.48 -25.10 3.77
C GLU A 250 -15.15 -26.43 4.46
N GLN A 251 -14.51 -27.37 3.74
CA GLN A 251 -14.05 -28.64 4.33
C GLN A 251 -13.01 -28.42 5.44
N LEU A 252 -12.10 -27.45 5.28
CA LEU A 252 -11.12 -27.10 6.29
C LEU A 252 -11.78 -26.57 7.56
N LEU A 253 -12.73 -25.64 7.43
CA LEU A 253 -13.45 -25.05 8.56
C LEU A 253 -14.34 -26.07 9.25
N GLU A 254 -15.04 -26.92 8.49
CA GLU A 254 -15.85 -28.02 9.03
C GLU A 254 -15.00 -28.99 9.86
N GLY A 255 -13.88 -29.46 9.33
CA GLY A 255 -12.97 -30.35 10.06
C GLY A 255 -12.37 -29.69 11.31
N TYR A 256 -12.09 -28.38 11.25
CA TYR A 256 -11.61 -27.63 12.40
C TYR A 256 -12.67 -27.49 13.51
N ASP A 257 -13.93 -27.23 13.14
CA ASP A 257 -15.06 -27.12 14.08
C ASP A 257 -15.40 -28.48 14.72
N GLN A 258 -15.35 -29.56 13.93
CA GLN A 258 -15.56 -30.93 14.41
C GLN A 258 -14.36 -31.51 15.18
N GLN A 259 -13.25 -30.77 15.26
CA GLN A 259 -11.99 -31.22 15.86
C GLN A 259 -11.42 -32.49 15.21
N ASP A 260 -11.68 -32.68 13.92
CA ASP A 260 -11.13 -33.77 13.12
C ASP A 260 -9.75 -33.37 12.55
N GLN A 261 -8.70 -33.83 13.23
CA GLN A 261 -7.33 -33.56 12.81
C GLN A 261 -6.97 -34.26 11.49
N ASP A 262 -7.56 -35.41 11.19
CA ASP A 262 -7.24 -36.19 9.99
C ASP A 262 -7.80 -35.45 8.76
N GLN A 263 -9.06 -35.00 8.83
CA GLN A 263 -9.68 -34.19 7.78
C GLN A 263 -8.91 -32.88 7.51
N VAL A 264 -8.56 -32.13 8.57
CA VAL A 264 -7.78 -30.88 8.43
C VAL A 264 -6.42 -31.16 7.79
N SER A 265 -5.77 -32.25 8.19
CA SER A 265 -4.47 -32.64 7.63
C SER A 265 -4.56 -33.07 6.16
N GLU A 266 -5.64 -33.74 5.76
CA GLU A 266 -5.88 -34.13 4.37
C GLU A 266 -6.07 -32.91 3.48
N VAL A 267 -6.92 -31.96 3.89
CA VAL A 267 -7.15 -30.72 3.15
C VAL A 267 -5.88 -29.89 3.03
N CYS A 268 -5.12 -29.73 4.13
CA CYS A 268 -3.83 -29.02 4.12
C CYS A 268 -2.75 -29.73 3.27
N ASN A 269 -2.91 -31.03 3.02
CA ASN A 269 -2.04 -31.82 2.15
C ASN A 269 -2.48 -31.84 0.68
N SER A 270 -3.62 -31.25 0.33
CA SER A 270 -4.09 -31.16 -1.04
C SER A 270 -3.17 -30.27 -1.89
N PRO A 271 -3.14 -30.45 -3.23
CA PRO A 271 -2.35 -29.61 -4.13
C PRO A 271 -2.65 -28.11 -4.00
N LEU A 272 -3.90 -27.75 -3.68
CA LEU A 272 -4.34 -26.37 -3.50
C LEU A 272 -3.54 -25.65 -2.40
N PHE A 273 -3.29 -26.33 -1.28
CA PHE A 273 -2.55 -25.78 -0.16
C PHE A 273 -1.03 -25.94 -0.31
N LYS A 274 -0.58 -27.06 -0.91
CA LYS A 274 0.85 -27.34 -1.10
C LYS A 274 1.54 -26.40 -2.10
N TYR A 275 0.85 -25.98 -3.15
CA TYR A 275 1.40 -25.07 -4.17
C TYR A 275 1.23 -23.58 -3.83
N MET A 276 0.77 -23.25 -2.61
CA MET A 276 0.83 -21.89 -2.08
C MET A 276 2.29 -21.46 -1.87
N ASP A 277 2.51 -20.16 -1.63
CA ASP A 277 3.83 -19.70 -1.20
C ASP A 277 4.31 -20.49 0.03
N ASN A 278 5.61 -20.78 0.05
CA ASN A 278 6.23 -21.68 1.05
C ASN A 278 5.86 -21.36 2.51
N ASP A 279 5.74 -20.08 2.86
CA ASP A 279 5.39 -19.67 4.23
C ASP A 279 3.94 -20.06 4.58
N TYR A 280 2.99 -19.94 3.64
CA TYR A 280 1.60 -20.36 3.84
C TYR A 280 1.44 -21.89 3.78
N ALA A 281 2.15 -22.56 2.88
CA ALA A 281 2.13 -24.02 2.80
C ALA A 281 2.64 -24.67 4.11
N LYS A 282 3.75 -24.16 4.67
CA LYS A 282 4.24 -24.57 6.00
C LYS A 282 3.26 -24.24 7.12
N LEU A 283 2.57 -23.10 7.01
CA LEU A 283 1.53 -22.73 7.97
C LEU A 283 0.38 -23.74 7.94
N GLY A 284 -0.12 -24.12 6.76
CA GLY A 284 -1.15 -25.15 6.61
C GLY A 284 -0.73 -26.50 7.19
N LEU A 285 0.49 -26.98 6.87
CA LEU A 285 0.99 -28.25 7.38
C LEU A 285 1.23 -28.28 8.90
N SER A 286 1.38 -27.13 9.54
CA SER A 286 1.57 -27.02 11.00
C SER A 286 0.28 -26.71 11.75
N LEU A 287 -0.87 -26.69 11.06
CA LEU A 287 -2.16 -26.42 11.68
C LEU A 287 -2.63 -27.61 12.53
N VAL A 288 -3.09 -27.30 13.74
CA VAL A 288 -3.61 -28.29 14.70
C VAL A 288 -4.98 -27.83 15.19
N VAL A 289 -5.92 -28.75 15.29
CA VAL A 289 -7.28 -28.45 15.78
C VAL A 289 -7.28 -28.18 17.30
N PRO A 290 -8.04 -27.20 17.80
CA PRO A 290 -8.19 -26.94 19.23
C PRO A 290 -8.79 -28.17 19.91
N GLY A 291 -8.09 -28.71 20.91
CA GLY A 291 -8.51 -29.95 21.58
C GLY A 291 -7.94 -31.24 20.97
N GLY A 292 -7.31 -31.17 19.79
CA GLY A 292 -6.54 -32.24 19.14
C GLY A 292 -5.18 -32.47 19.81
N GLY A 293 -5.13 -32.40 21.14
CA GLY A 293 -3.96 -32.76 21.91
C GLY A 293 -3.56 -34.18 21.56
N ILE A 294 -2.32 -34.33 21.09
CA ILE A 294 -1.60 -35.59 20.98
C ILE A 294 -2.01 -36.43 22.19
N LYS A 295 -2.75 -37.52 21.97
CA LYS A 295 -2.84 -38.59 22.95
C LYS A 295 -1.41 -39.09 23.10
N LYS A 296 -0.66 -38.52 24.07
CA LYS A 296 0.51 -39.17 24.64
C LYS A 296 0.01 -40.56 24.98
N LYS A 297 0.48 -41.56 24.24
CA LYS A 297 0.41 -42.95 24.68
C LYS A 297 1.11 -42.95 26.04
N SER A 298 0.33 -42.89 27.11
CA SER A 298 0.77 -43.34 28.41
C SER A 298 1.29 -44.76 28.22
N PRO A 299 2.48 -45.10 28.75
CA PRO A 299 3.03 -46.44 28.59
C PRO A 299 2.02 -47.42 29.20
N ALA A 300 1.57 -48.37 28.39
CA ALA A 300 0.74 -49.46 28.85
C ALA A 300 1.49 -50.19 29.97
N THR A 301 0.94 -50.14 31.19
CA THR A 301 1.37 -50.98 32.30
C THR A 301 1.06 -52.44 31.92
N PRO A 302 2.04 -53.34 31.85
CA PRO A 302 1.78 -54.75 31.58
C PRO A 302 1.32 -55.42 32.88
N GLN A 303 0.01 -55.70 33.00
CA GLN A 303 -0.49 -56.58 34.05
C GLN A 303 -0.72 -57.99 33.51
N ALA A 304 0.33 -58.78 33.72
CA ALA A 304 0.38 -60.20 34.09
C ALA A 304 -0.88 -61.06 33.87
N LYS A 305 -0.71 -62.09 33.04
CA LYS A 305 -1.35 -63.41 33.25
C LYS A 305 -0.26 -64.46 33.44
N PRO A 306 -0.51 -65.48 34.29
CA PRO A 306 0.52 -66.29 34.93
C PRO A 306 1.06 -67.40 34.03
N GLU A 307 2.31 -67.75 34.32
CA GLU A 307 3.11 -68.82 33.72
C GLU A 307 2.48 -70.20 33.91
N GLY A 308 2.71 -71.08 32.93
CA GLY A 308 2.26 -72.46 32.96
C GLY A 308 2.88 -73.35 31.88
N VAL A 309 4.14 -73.74 32.13
CA VAL A 309 4.80 -74.98 31.71
C VAL A 309 5.36 -75.11 30.28
N SER A 310 6.58 -75.64 30.30
CA SER A 310 7.61 -75.84 29.28
C SER A 310 7.39 -76.98 28.29
N ALA A 311 8.08 -76.84 27.14
CA ALA A 311 9.08 -77.77 26.60
C ALA A 311 8.80 -78.33 25.18
N ALA A 312 9.94 -78.58 24.51
CA ALA A 312 10.18 -79.19 23.20
C ALA A 312 10.09 -78.24 21.99
N ALA A 313 10.96 -78.27 21.00
CA ALA A 313 12.29 -78.89 20.78
C ALA A 313 12.78 -78.36 19.41
N ALA A 314 14.10 -78.44 19.16
CA ALA A 314 14.74 -78.45 17.82
C ALA A 314 14.62 -77.16 16.98
N GLU A 315 15.56 -76.73 16.17
CA GLU A 315 16.85 -77.25 15.71
C GLU A 315 17.62 -76.06 15.09
N GLU A 316 18.91 -76.28 14.88
CA GLU A 316 19.90 -75.40 14.29
C GLU A 316 19.52 -74.85 12.90
N GLU A 317 19.92 -73.62 12.59
CA GLU A 317 20.75 -73.32 11.41
C GLU A 317 21.24 -71.85 11.49
N GLU A 318 22.56 -71.71 11.65
CA GLU A 318 23.30 -70.55 11.18
C GLU A 318 23.19 -70.54 9.65
N ASP A 319 22.91 -69.38 9.04
CA ASP A 319 23.50 -69.10 7.72
C ASP A 319 23.67 -67.58 7.53
N GLU A 320 24.95 -67.25 7.61
CA GLU A 320 25.63 -66.09 7.08
C GLU A 320 25.34 -65.89 5.58
N TYR A 321 24.77 -64.76 5.19
CA TYR A 321 25.00 -64.25 3.82
C TYR A 321 25.06 -62.73 3.77
N SER A 322 26.29 -62.25 3.86
CA SER A 322 26.68 -60.93 3.39
C SER A 322 26.82 -60.95 1.86
N GLY A 323 26.18 -60.00 1.18
CA GLY A 323 26.43 -59.67 -0.23
C GLY A 323 25.36 -58.70 -0.71
N GLY A 324 25.64 -57.48 -1.17
CA GLY A 324 26.84 -56.96 -1.83
C GLY A 324 26.45 -56.52 -3.24
N LEU A 325 26.62 -55.21 -3.52
CA LEU A 325 26.60 -54.51 -4.82
C LEU A 325 25.20 -54.40 -5.49
N CYS A 326 24.73 -53.20 -5.84
CA CYS A 326 25.28 -52.23 -6.79
C CYS A 326 24.75 -50.82 -6.52
#